data_AF-A0A926PNW4-F1
#
_entry.id   AF-A0A926PNW4-F1
#
_cell.length_a   1.000
_cell.length_b   1.000
_cell.length_c   1.000
_cell.angle_alpha   90.00
_cell.angle_beta   90.00
_cell.angle_gamma   90.00
#
_symmetry.space_group_name_H-M   'P 1'
#
loop_
_entity.id
_entity.type
_entity.pdbx_description
1 polymer ?
#
loop_
_entity_poly.entity_id
_entity_poly.type
_entity_poly.pdbx_seq_one_letter_code
_entity_poly.pdbx_strand_id
1 'polypeptide(L)'
;MFHPFNALLSFQRSRLAHAIALTAGLVSLSTSLAVAGQHPTGQFFFDHAPRLVRAETNAIPITYVGGTAYEFTIAVPQDAGAPLQAVTITQDGNPRTIEFNLNQSRAIAGNGTNIPLESIGGNQNTATTIAFAQPIQPGETVTVSLKSDRNPSSEGVYLFGITAYPAGDQEHGLFLGHGRVQIYSQGR
;
A
#
# COMPACT_ATOMS: atom_id res chain seq x y z
N MET A 1 83.87 3.18 56.95
CA MET A 1 84.44 2.50 55.77
C MET A 1 83.65 1.23 55.54
N PHE A 2 82.94 1.17 54.41
CA PHE A 2 82.19 0.04 53.81
C PHE A 2 80.95 -0.55 54.54
N HIS A 3 79.80 -0.43 53.88
CA HIS A 3 78.64 -1.34 53.98
C HIS A 3 78.96 -2.70 53.33
N PRO A 4 78.16 -3.77 53.54
CA PRO A 4 77.02 -4.00 52.62
C PRO A 4 75.76 -4.70 53.19
N PHE A 5 74.64 -4.47 52.49
CA PHE A 5 73.55 -5.38 52.04
C PHE A 5 73.26 -6.67 52.85
N ASN A 6 72.01 -7.13 53.08
CA ASN A 6 70.95 -7.31 52.09
C ASN A 6 69.60 -7.74 52.75
N ALA A 7 68.50 -7.28 52.15
CA ALA A 7 67.29 -8.03 51.76
C ALA A 7 66.20 -8.52 52.77
N LEU A 8 64.97 -8.29 52.26
CA LEU A 8 63.73 -9.09 52.29
C LEU A 8 62.60 -8.75 53.28
N LEU A 9 61.47 -8.35 52.66
CA LEU A 9 60.07 -8.75 52.89
C LEU A 9 59.43 -8.35 54.24
N SER A 10 58.15 -7.98 54.37
CA SER A 10 57.03 -7.73 53.47
C SER A 10 55.81 -7.32 54.35
N PHE A 11 54.77 -6.76 53.72
CA PHE A 11 53.35 -6.75 54.15
C PHE A 11 52.93 -6.01 55.45
N GLN A 12 52.10 -4.97 55.32
CA GLN A 12 50.63 -5.11 55.41
C GLN A 12 49.83 -3.78 55.39
N ARG A 13 48.85 -3.76 54.47
CA ARG A 13 47.44 -3.33 54.58
C ARG A 13 47.11 -1.84 54.82
N SER A 14 46.77 -1.16 53.72
CA SER A 14 45.85 -0.02 53.71
C SER A 14 44.40 -0.48 53.94
N ARG A 15 43.66 0.25 54.79
CA ARG A 15 42.19 0.12 54.91
C ARG A 15 41.56 1.30 54.18
N LEU A 16 40.90 1.05 53.06
CA LEU A 16 40.06 2.01 52.36
C LEU A 16 38.66 2.00 52.98
N ALA A 17 38.25 3.13 53.57
CA ALA A 17 36.88 3.34 54.03
C ALA A 17 35.98 3.62 52.81
N HIS A 18 34.93 2.82 52.63
CA HIS A 18 33.91 3.05 51.61
C HIS A 18 32.79 3.91 52.20
N ALA A 19 32.64 5.13 51.72
CA ALA A 19 31.45 5.95 51.96
C ALA A 19 30.36 5.56 50.94
N ILE A 20 29.21 5.11 51.42
CA ILE A 20 28.03 4.84 50.59
C ILE A 20 27.19 6.12 50.55
N ALA A 21 27.14 6.77 49.39
CA ALA A 21 26.22 7.87 49.14
C ALA A 21 24.92 7.31 48.53
N LEU A 22 23.82 7.36 49.29
CA LEU A 22 22.47 7.05 48.79
C LEU A 22 21.96 8.26 48.00
N THR A 23 21.88 8.16 46.67
CA THR A 23 21.18 9.13 45.83
C THR A 23 19.77 8.60 45.54
N ALA A 24 18.76 9.29 46.05
CA ALA A 24 17.37 9.06 45.69
C ALA A 24 17.09 9.68 44.32
N GLY A 25 16.94 8.85 43.30
CA GLY A 25 16.52 9.28 41.96
C GLY A 25 15.01 9.48 41.90
N LEU A 26 14.57 10.72 41.71
CA LEU A 26 13.21 11.05 41.28
C LEU A 26 13.06 10.65 39.80
N VAL A 27 12.26 9.63 39.51
CA VAL A 27 11.89 9.26 38.14
C VAL A 27 10.73 10.16 37.71
N SER A 28 11.02 11.17 36.90
CA SER A 28 10.01 11.95 36.20
C SER A 28 9.45 11.12 35.05
N LEU A 29 8.18 10.72 35.11
CA LEU A 29 7.49 10.16 33.95
C LEU A 29 7.17 11.28 32.95
N SER A 30 7.93 11.34 31.87
CA SER A 30 7.60 12.18 30.71
C SER A 30 6.37 11.58 30.00
N THR A 31 5.19 12.13 30.23
CA THR A 31 4.01 11.84 29.40
C THR A 31 4.18 12.57 28.08
N SER A 32 4.69 11.88 27.05
CA SER A 32 4.67 12.39 25.68
C SER A 32 3.22 12.50 25.20
N LEU A 33 2.78 13.72 24.88
CA LEU A 33 1.57 13.93 24.09
C LEU A 33 1.86 13.40 22.68
N ALA A 34 1.19 12.32 22.30
CA ALA A 34 1.22 11.82 20.94
C ALA A 34 0.60 12.87 20.02
N VAL A 35 1.44 13.65 19.33
CA VAL A 35 1.05 14.36 18.11
C VAL A 35 0.70 13.28 17.07
N ALA A 36 -0.38 13.48 16.31
CA ALA A 36 -0.88 12.58 15.27
C ALA A 36 0.28 11.88 14.53
N GLY A 37 0.37 10.56 14.72
CA GLY A 37 1.58 9.79 14.48
C GLY A 37 1.92 9.62 13.00
N GLN A 38 3.12 10.03 12.61
CA GLN A 38 3.84 9.33 11.56
C GLN A 38 4.48 8.09 12.19
N HIS A 39 4.27 6.92 11.59
CA HIS A 39 4.95 5.69 11.98
C HIS A 39 6.48 5.88 11.83
N PRO A 40 7.34 5.34 12.72
CA PRO A 40 8.78 5.63 12.74
C PRO A 40 9.57 5.25 11.46
N THR A 41 8.94 4.52 10.54
CA THR A 41 9.55 3.99 9.31
C THR A 41 9.23 4.79 8.04
N GLY A 42 8.36 5.80 8.11
CA GLY A 42 7.91 6.53 6.91
C GLY A 42 6.94 5.74 6.01
N GLN A 43 6.48 4.57 6.45
CA GLN A 43 5.41 3.79 5.81
C GLN A 43 4.05 4.28 6.31
N PHE A 44 3.11 4.47 5.38
CA PHE A 44 1.72 4.74 5.71
C PHE A 44 0.91 3.46 5.61
N PHE A 45 -0.08 3.31 6.49
CA PHE A 45 -1.07 2.24 6.43
C PHE A 45 -2.46 2.86 6.40
N PHE A 46 -3.45 2.13 5.88
CA PHE A 46 -4.83 2.55 5.96
C PHE A 46 -5.38 2.29 7.37
N ASP A 47 -5.72 3.34 8.10
CA ASP A 47 -6.46 3.24 9.38
C ASP A 47 -7.90 2.74 9.13
N HIS A 48 -8.51 3.22 8.04
CA HIS A 48 -9.78 2.74 7.51
C HIS A 48 -9.64 2.37 6.04
N ALA A 49 -10.13 1.20 5.70
CA ALA A 49 -9.98 0.63 4.38
C ALA A 49 -10.66 1.49 3.29
N PRO A 50 -9.95 1.78 2.18
CA PRO A 50 -10.61 2.11 0.92
C PRO A 50 -11.63 1.03 0.55
N ARG A 51 -12.62 1.40 -0.27
CA ARG A 51 -13.67 0.47 -0.71
C ARG A 51 -13.78 0.44 -2.22
N LEU A 52 -13.96 -0.76 -2.77
CA LEU A 52 -14.47 -0.93 -4.12
C LEU A 52 -15.96 -0.59 -4.13
N VAL A 53 -16.31 0.55 -4.71
CA VAL A 53 -17.69 1.04 -4.79
C VAL A 53 -18.41 0.42 -5.99
N ARG A 54 -17.71 0.25 -7.11
CA ARG A 54 -18.30 -0.19 -8.37
C ARG A 54 -17.29 -0.90 -9.25
N ALA A 55 -17.76 -1.91 -9.98
CA ALA A 55 -17.03 -2.58 -11.04
C ALA A 55 -18.00 -2.80 -12.20
N GLU A 56 -17.76 -2.16 -13.34
CA GLU A 56 -18.65 -2.20 -14.50
C GLU A 56 -17.89 -2.00 -15.80
N THR A 57 -18.61 -1.88 -16.91
CA THR A 57 -18.05 -1.50 -18.20
C THR A 57 -18.78 -0.30 -18.76
N ASN A 58 -18.11 0.50 -19.58
CA ASN A 58 -18.69 1.70 -20.20
C ASN A 58 -19.80 1.40 -21.24
N ALA A 59 -19.97 0.14 -21.62
CA ALA A 59 -21.00 -0.37 -22.52
C ALA A 59 -21.28 -1.84 -22.18
N ILE A 60 -22.34 -2.43 -22.75
CA ILE A 60 -22.61 -3.87 -22.61
C ILE A 60 -21.41 -4.65 -23.19
N PRO A 61 -20.70 -5.46 -22.39
CA PRO A 61 -19.48 -6.10 -22.84
C PRO A 61 -19.84 -7.38 -23.59
N ILE A 62 -19.66 -7.32 -24.91
CA ILE A 62 -19.91 -8.43 -25.83
C ILE A 62 -18.57 -9.07 -26.22
N THR A 63 -18.52 -10.39 -26.38
CA THR A 63 -17.32 -11.11 -26.82
C THR A 63 -16.76 -10.51 -28.11
N TYR A 64 -15.43 -10.56 -28.24
CA TYR A 64 -14.69 -10.09 -29.42
C TYR A 64 -14.77 -8.60 -29.76
N VAL A 65 -15.50 -7.77 -29.00
CA VAL A 65 -15.59 -6.33 -29.22
C VAL A 65 -14.35 -5.61 -28.67
N GLY A 66 -13.71 -4.79 -29.51
CA GLY A 66 -12.56 -3.97 -29.12
C GLY A 66 -12.94 -2.69 -28.38
N GLY A 67 -12.03 -2.21 -27.52
CA GLY A 67 -12.13 -0.89 -26.93
C GLY A 67 -13.17 -0.72 -25.80
N THR A 68 -13.70 -1.82 -25.25
CA THR A 68 -14.52 -1.77 -24.03
C THR A 68 -13.67 -1.30 -22.86
N ALA A 69 -14.17 -0.35 -22.08
CA ALA A 69 -13.51 0.10 -20.86
C ALA A 69 -14.11 -0.61 -19.64
N TYR A 70 -13.25 -1.23 -18.84
CA TYR A 70 -13.57 -1.88 -17.58
C TYR A 70 -13.24 -0.91 -16.45
N GLU A 71 -14.26 -0.53 -15.69
CA GLU A 71 -14.21 0.61 -14.79
C GLU A 71 -14.37 0.17 -13.34
N PHE A 72 -13.38 0.52 -12.51
CA PHE A 72 -13.32 0.20 -11.10
C PHE A 72 -13.31 1.49 -10.29
N THR A 73 -14.41 1.79 -9.61
CA THR A 73 -14.56 2.98 -8.77
C THR A 73 -14.19 2.64 -7.33
N ILE A 74 -13.21 3.36 -6.78
CA ILE A 74 -12.65 3.15 -5.46
C ILE A 74 -12.81 4.44 -4.66
N ALA A 75 -13.39 4.35 -3.47
CA ALA A 75 -13.51 5.47 -2.56
C ALA A 75 -12.52 5.32 -1.41
N VAL A 76 -11.78 6.40 -1.13
CA VAL A 76 -10.89 6.50 0.02
C VAL A 76 -11.67 7.23 1.12
N PRO A 77 -11.96 6.61 2.28
CA PRO A 77 -12.73 7.27 3.32
C PRO A 77 -11.97 8.48 3.88
N GLN A 78 -12.69 9.45 4.47
CA GLN A 78 -12.10 10.69 4.98
C GLN A 78 -11.11 10.45 6.12
N ASP A 79 -11.32 9.37 6.87
CA ASP A 79 -10.52 8.89 7.99
C ASP A 79 -9.62 7.71 7.60
N ALA A 80 -9.25 7.60 6.31
CA ALA A 80 -8.40 6.51 5.83
C ALA A 80 -7.01 6.44 6.46
N GLY A 81 -6.53 7.51 7.11
CA GLY A 81 -5.19 7.59 7.70
C GLY A 81 -4.06 7.77 6.68
N ALA A 82 -4.26 7.32 5.43
CA ALA A 82 -3.31 7.41 4.35
C ALA A 82 -3.98 7.66 2.99
N PRO A 83 -3.32 8.36 2.07
CA PRO A 83 -3.79 8.47 0.69
C PRO A 83 -3.50 7.18 -0.10
N LEU A 84 -4.31 6.94 -1.13
CA LEU A 84 -4.16 5.80 -2.04
C LEU A 84 -3.19 6.15 -3.17
N GLN A 85 -2.09 5.41 -3.28
CA GLN A 85 -1.03 5.65 -4.26
C GLN A 85 -1.14 4.75 -5.49
N ALA A 86 -1.53 3.49 -5.29
CA ALA A 86 -1.63 2.54 -6.38
C ALA A 86 -2.74 1.51 -6.15
N VAL A 87 -3.18 0.91 -7.25
CA VAL A 87 -4.11 -0.22 -7.22
C VAL A 87 -3.62 -1.33 -8.13
N THR A 88 -3.80 -2.58 -7.72
CA THR A 88 -3.63 -3.75 -8.58
C THR A 88 -4.98 -4.36 -8.88
N ILE A 89 -5.22 -4.62 -10.16
CA ILE A 89 -6.43 -5.27 -10.68
C ILE A 89 -6.02 -6.64 -11.19
N THR A 90 -6.43 -7.69 -10.49
CA THR A 90 -6.08 -9.09 -10.78
C THR A 90 -7.26 -9.82 -11.39
N GLN A 91 -7.04 -10.49 -12.52
CA GLN A 91 -8.02 -11.36 -13.16
C GLN A 91 -8.02 -12.74 -12.47
N ASP A 92 -9.08 -13.07 -11.75
CA ASP A 92 -9.13 -14.22 -10.84
C ASP A 92 -10.12 -15.29 -11.33
N GLY A 93 -9.61 -16.44 -11.78
CA GLY A 93 -10.45 -17.55 -12.25
C GLY A 93 -11.24 -17.28 -13.54
N ASN A 94 -10.87 -16.26 -14.31
CA ASN A 94 -11.58 -15.88 -15.52
C ASN A 94 -11.50 -16.97 -16.61
N PRO A 95 -12.58 -17.20 -17.39
CA PRO A 95 -12.56 -18.18 -18.49
C PRO A 95 -11.47 -17.90 -19.55
N ARG A 96 -11.15 -16.62 -19.72
CA ARG A 96 -10.06 -16.10 -20.57
C ARG A 96 -9.45 -14.87 -19.91
N THR A 97 -8.16 -14.64 -20.17
CA THR A 97 -7.54 -13.35 -19.89
C THR A 97 -8.09 -12.28 -20.82
N ILE A 98 -8.31 -11.09 -20.28
CA ILE A 98 -8.56 -9.86 -21.02
C ILE A 98 -7.25 -9.11 -21.16
N GLU A 99 -6.88 -8.76 -22.38
CA GLU A 99 -5.70 -7.94 -22.65
C GLU A 99 -6.10 -6.46 -22.61
N PHE A 100 -5.46 -5.72 -21.70
CA PHE A 100 -5.72 -4.30 -21.52
C PHE A 100 -4.69 -3.43 -22.27
N ASN A 101 -5.20 -2.47 -23.03
CA ASN A 101 -4.45 -1.40 -23.64
C ASN A 101 -4.18 -0.28 -22.64
N LEU A 102 -3.04 -0.38 -21.97
CA LEU A 102 -2.67 0.56 -20.91
C LEU A 102 -2.44 1.99 -21.42
N ASN A 103 -2.00 2.16 -22.67
CA ASN A 103 -1.82 3.46 -23.30
C ASN A 103 -3.14 4.21 -23.54
N GLN A 104 -4.25 3.48 -23.60
CA GLN A 104 -5.60 4.07 -23.73
C GLN A 104 -6.40 3.99 -22.42
N SER A 105 -5.78 3.52 -21.34
CA SER A 105 -6.37 3.45 -20.02
C SER A 105 -6.10 4.72 -19.22
N ARG A 106 -6.97 5.04 -18.26
CA ARG A 106 -6.90 6.30 -17.50
C ARG A 106 -7.51 6.16 -16.11
N ALA A 107 -7.18 7.09 -15.23
CA ALA A 107 -7.89 7.31 -13.98
C ALA A 107 -8.67 8.62 -14.03
N ILE A 108 -9.84 8.64 -13.41
CA ILE A 108 -10.76 9.78 -13.40
C ILE A 108 -11.17 10.03 -11.95
N ALA A 109 -10.95 11.24 -11.45
CA ALA A 109 -11.41 11.66 -10.13
C ALA A 109 -12.94 11.72 -10.06
N GLY A 110 -13.52 11.68 -8.86
CA GLY A 110 -14.97 11.76 -8.66
C GLY A 110 -15.64 13.01 -9.25
N ASN A 111 -14.87 14.08 -9.49
CA ASN A 111 -15.34 15.30 -10.15
C ASN A 111 -15.20 15.28 -11.70
N GLY A 112 -14.77 14.16 -12.29
CA GLY A 112 -14.59 13.98 -13.73
C GLY A 112 -13.21 14.38 -14.27
N THR A 113 -12.30 14.86 -13.43
CA THR A 113 -10.95 15.26 -13.86
C THR A 113 -10.08 14.03 -14.14
N ASN A 114 -9.35 14.02 -15.26
CA ASN A 114 -8.36 12.97 -15.53
C ASN A 114 -7.19 13.07 -14.55
N ILE A 115 -6.81 11.94 -13.97
CA ILE A 115 -5.66 11.79 -13.10
C ILE A 115 -4.52 11.16 -13.91
N PRO A 116 -3.35 11.82 -14.01
CA PRO A 116 -2.21 11.23 -14.69
C PRO A 116 -1.77 9.95 -13.98
N LEU A 117 -1.45 8.92 -14.78
CA LEU A 117 -0.89 7.67 -14.28
C LEU A 117 0.64 7.81 -14.29
N GLU A 118 1.29 7.49 -13.18
CA GLU A 118 2.76 7.59 -13.04
C GLU A 118 3.45 6.40 -13.71
N SER A 119 2.95 5.21 -13.40
CA SER A 119 3.47 3.96 -13.93
C SER A 119 2.36 2.92 -13.98
N ILE A 120 2.51 2.00 -14.93
CA ILE A 120 1.65 0.84 -15.05
C ILE A 120 2.54 -0.39 -15.16
N GLY A 121 2.33 -1.36 -14.29
CA GLY A 121 3.19 -2.54 -14.14
C GLY A 121 2.41 -3.80 -13.78
N GLY A 122 3.13 -4.83 -13.31
CA GLY A 122 2.57 -6.15 -13.02
C GLY A 122 2.59 -7.10 -14.22
N ASN A 123 2.15 -8.34 -14.00
CA ASN A 123 1.96 -9.30 -15.09
C ASN A 123 0.69 -8.94 -15.84
N GLN A 124 0.81 -8.14 -16.91
CA GLN A 124 -0.35 -7.58 -17.62
C GLN A 124 -1.36 -8.62 -18.12
N ASN A 125 -1.00 -9.90 -18.19
CA ASN A 125 -1.91 -10.99 -18.55
C ASN A 125 -2.85 -11.40 -17.41
N THR A 126 -2.51 -11.13 -16.15
CA THR A 126 -3.32 -11.57 -15.00
C THR A 126 -3.42 -10.55 -13.88
N ALA A 127 -2.55 -9.54 -13.82
CA ALA A 127 -2.54 -8.48 -12.84
C ALA A 127 -1.98 -7.18 -13.42
N THR A 128 -2.75 -6.10 -13.34
CA THR A 128 -2.35 -4.76 -13.78
C THR A 128 -2.26 -3.85 -12.56
N THR A 129 -1.06 -3.38 -12.24
CA THR A 129 -0.81 -2.38 -11.19
C THR A 129 -0.75 -0.99 -11.80
N ILE A 130 -1.48 -0.05 -11.23
CA ILE A 130 -1.62 1.32 -11.70
C ILE A 130 -1.26 2.24 -10.55
N ALA A 131 -0.19 3.01 -10.72
CA ALA A 131 0.21 4.06 -9.79
C ALA A 131 -0.30 5.42 -10.27
N PHE A 132 -0.84 6.21 -9.35
CA PHE A 132 -1.33 7.56 -9.63
C PHE A 132 -0.18 8.57 -9.48
N ALA A 133 0.00 9.47 -10.44
CA ALA A 133 1.04 10.51 -10.34
C ALA A 133 0.82 11.46 -9.16
N GLN A 134 -0.43 11.60 -8.74
CA GLN A 134 -0.80 12.24 -7.48
C GLN A 134 -1.62 11.25 -6.66
N PRO A 135 -1.23 10.98 -5.39
CA PRO A 135 -2.00 10.11 -4.52
C PRO A 135 -3.42 10.62 -4.32
N ILE A 136 -4.40 9.71 -4.33
CA ILE A 136 -5.82 10.01 -4.07
C ILE A 136 -6.00 10.24 -2.57
N GLN A 137 -6.45 11.43 -2.19
CA GLN A 137 -6.50 11.85 -0.80
C GLN A 137 -7.69 11.23 -0.04
N PRO A 138 -7.62 11.14 1.30
CA PRO A 138 -8.77 10.79 2.12
C PRO A 138 -10.01 11.64 1.81
N GLY A 139 -11.16 11.00 1.64
CA GLY A 139 -12.42 11.63 1.27
C GLY A 139 -12.67 11.69 -0.23
N GLU A 140 -11.69 11.35 -1.06
CA GLU A 140 -11.82 11.35 -2.52
C GLU A 140 -12.27 10.00 -3.08
N THR A 141 -12.61 10.01 -4.37
CA THR A 141 -12.97 8.82 -5.14
C THR A 141 -12.26 8.87 -6.47
N VAL A 142 -11.82 7.71 -6.96
CA VAL A 142 -11.20 7.54 -8.26
C VAL A 142 -11.88 6.40 -9.02
N THR A 143 -12.06 6.57 -10.32
CA THR A 143 -12.44 5.50 -11.24
C THR A 143 -11.26 5.17 -12.13
N VAL A 144 -10.80 3.93 -12.05
CA VAL A 144 -9.78 3.39 -12.94
C VAL A 144 -10.49 2.74 -14.12
N SER A 145 -10.21 3.23 -15.33
CA SER A 145 -10.84 2.81 -16.58
C SER A 145 -9.79 2.10 -17.44
N LEU A 146 -9.82 0.76 -17.44
CA LEU A 146 -8.92 -0.09 -18.21
C LEU A 146 -9.55 -0.46 -19.54
N LYS A 147 -8.97 0.03 -20.63
CA LYS A 147 -9.49 -0.25 -21.96
C LYS A 147 -8.98 -1.58 -22.47
N SER A 148 -9.85 -2.50 -22.85
CA SER A 148 -9.44 -3.75 -23.51
C SER A 148 -9.03 -3.50 -24.96
N ASP A 149 -7.98 -4.17 -25.43
CA ASP A 149 -7.74 -4.28 -26.87
C ASP A 149 -8.90 -5.00 -27.54
N ARG A 150 -9.34 -6.09 -26.91
CA ARG A 150 -10.50 -6.88 -27.31
C ARG A 150 -11.10 -7.61 -26.11
N ASN A 151 -12.42 -7.60 -26.02
CA ASN A 151 -13.15 -8.47 -25.11
C ASN A 151 -12.83 -9.95 -25.42
N PRO A 152 -12.87 -10.81 -24.40
CA PRO A 152 -12.46 -12.19 -24.52
C PRO A 152 -13.40 -12.97 -25.44
N SER A 153 -12.93 -14.13 -25.90
CA SER A 153 -13.67 -15.03 -26.80
C SER A 153 -14.76 -15.84 -26.09
N SER A 154 -14.77 -15.85 -24.76
CA SER A 154 -15.74 -16.58 -23.94
C SER A 154 -16.68 -15.61 -23.23
N GLU A 155 -17.97 -15.92 -23.24
CA GLU A 155 -18.96 -15.26 -22.39
C GLU A 155 -18.88 -15.81 -20.96
N GLY A 156 -19.53 -15.12 -20.01
CA GLY A 156 -19.62 -15.58 -18.63
C GLY A 156 -19.25 -14.50 -17.62
N VAL A 157 -19.04 -14.94 -16.38
CA VAL A 157 -18.67 -14.07 -15.27
C VAL A 157 -17.15 -13.92 -15.22
N TYR A 158 -16.70 -12.67 -15.19
CA TYR A 158 -15.31 -12.28 -15.03
C TYR A 158 -15.14 -11.57 -13.69
N LEU A 159 -14.20 -12.06 -12.88
CA LEU A 159 -13.86 -11.54 -11.57
C LEU A 159 -12.53 -10.80 -11.60
N PHE A 160 -12.52 -9.65 -10.93
CA PHE A 160 -11.38 -8.77 -10.83
C PHE A 160 -11.10 -8.48 -9.37
N GLY A 161 -10.07 -9.13 -8.81
CA GLY A 161 -9.58 -8.81 -7.48
C GLY A 161 -8.93 -7.43 -7.46
N ILE A 162 -9.27 -6.60 -6.47
CA ILE A 162 -8.73 -5.25 -6.34
C ILE A 162 -7.88 -5.16 -5.08
N THR A 163 -6.63 -4.76 -5.22
CA THR A 163 -5.72 -4.49 -4.09
C THR A 163 -5.30 -3.04 -4.10
N ALA A 164 -5.42 -2.33 -2.98
CA ALA A 164 -5.05 -0.94 -2.80
C ALA A 164 -3.76 -0.79 -2.01
N TYR A 165 -2.92 0.18 -2.40
CA TYR A 165 -1.63 0.44 -1.76
C TYR A 165 -1.57 1.89 -1.28
N PRO A 166 -1.23 2.14 0.00
CA PRO A 166 -1.06 3.48 0.53
C PRO A 166 0.21 4.15 -0.04
N ALA A 167 0.31 5.47 0.07
CA ALA A 167 1.54 6.18 -0.28
C ALA A 167 2.71 5.74 0.61
N GLY A 168 3.91 5.64 0.05
CA GLY A 168 5.12 5.28 0.80
C GLY A 168 5.26 3.79 1.15
N ASP A 169 4.26 2.95 0.90
CA ASP A 169 4.33 1.49 1.06
C ASP A 169 3.59 0.75 -0.06
N GLN A 170 4.35 0.18 -0.99
CA GLN A 170 3.81 -0.64 -2.09
C GLN A 170 3.94 -2.14 -1.82
N GLU A 171 4.53 -2.57 -0.69
CA GLU A 171 4.69 -3.99 -0.37
C GLU A 171 3.44 -4.53 0.37
N HIS A 172 2.81 -3.70 1.20
CA HIS A 172 1.67 -4.09 2.02
C HIS A 172 0.34 -3.61 1.43
N GLY A 173 -0.12 -4.29 0.38
CA GLY A 173 -1.42 -4.01 -0.24
C GLY A 173 -2.62 -4.53 0.56
N LEU A 174 -3.73 -3.80 0.54
CA LEU A 174 -5.01 -4.18 1.12
C LEU A 174 -5.97 -4.69 0.03
N PHE A 175 -6.39 -5.95 0.13
CA PHE A 175 -7.40 -6.51 -0.77
C PHE A 175 -8.79 -5.96 -0.46
N LEU A 176 -9.43 -5.34 -1.46
CA LEU A 176 -10.73 -4.68 -1.36
C LEU A 176 -11.90 -5.57 -1.79
N GLY A 177 -11.64 -6.77 -2.28
CA GLY A 177 -12.63 -7.70 -2.81
C GLY A 177 -12.62 -7.79 -4.33
N HIS A 178 -13.65 -8.47 -4.86
CA HIS A 178 -13.79 -8.71 -6.30
C HIS A 178 -14.84 -7.81 -6.94
N GLY A 179 -14.46 -7.15 -8.03
CA GLY A 179 -15.38 -6.63 -9.03
C GLY A 179 -15.86 -7.76 -9.94
N ARG A 180 -17.13 -7.72 -10.34
CA ARG A 180 -17.74 -8.74 -11.20
C ARG A 180 -18.32 -8.11 -12.46
N VAL A 181 -17.92 -8.62 -13.63
CA VAL A 181 -18.48 -8.22 -14.93
C VAL A 181 -19.04 -9.47 -15.63
N GLN A 182 -20.26 -9.39 -16.13
CA GLN A 182 -20.84 -10.40 -17.00
C GLN A 182 -20.57 -10.02 -18.45
N ILE A 183 -19.87 -10.88 -19.19
CA ILE A 183 -19.63 -10.74 -20.63
C ILE A 183 -20.62 -11.63 -21.38
N TYR A 184 -21.18 -11.12 -22.47
CA TYR A 184 -22.20 -11.78 -23.28
C TYR A 184 -21.66 -12.19 -24.65
N SER A 185 -22.17 -13.27 -25.23
CA SER A 185 -21.87 -13.64 -26.62
C SER A 185 -22.42 -12.63 -27.63
N GLN A 186 -21.76 -12.55 -28.79
CA GLN A 186 -22.33 -11.89 -29.96
C GLN A 186 -23.68 -12.55 -30.31
N GLY A 187 -24.78 -11.80 -30.19
CA GLY A 187 -26.11 -12.25 -30.61
C GLY A 187 -27.07 -12.64 -29.47
N ARG A 188 -26.75 -12.35 -28.21
CA ARG A 188 -27.65 -12.48 -27.06
C ARG A 188 -27.61 -11.26 -26.15
#